data_AF-A0A328PI57-F1
#
_entry.id   AF-A0A328PI57-F1
#
_cell.length_a   1.000
_cell.length_b   1.000
_cell.length_c   1.000
_cell.angle_alpha   90.00
_cell.angle_beta   90.00
_cell.angle_gamma   90.00
#
_symmetry.space_group_name_H-M   'P 1'
#
loop_
_entity.id
_entity.type
_entity.pdbx_description
1 polymer ?
#
loop_
_entity_poly.entity_id
_entity_poly.type
_entity_poly.pdbx_seq_one_letter_code
_entity_poly.pdbx_strand_id
1 'polypeptide(L)'
;MEIDTSTPSKFKKTLMKLKRKKRILRRLKKKLMEDIRDIEVDYLIKRIAIRQEIEDYEANPSTFKKLVGKDSHTLRLKALKKIEKDRETRIKPYNEIREQINKLLDDIDETLMELTSPGSKVKKEFNPPEFR
;
A
#
# COMPACT_ATOMS: atom_id res chain seq x y z
N MET A 1 43.52 22.33 -17.46
CA MET A 1 42.66 21.50 -16.59
C MET A 1 41.23 21.72 -17.05
N GLU A 2 40.63 20.73 -17.72
CA GLU A 2 39.23 20.78 -18.10
C GLU A 2 38.37 20.65 -16.84
N ILE A 3 37.52 21.63 -16.59
CA ILE A 3 36.55 21.58 -15.50
C ILE A 3 35.50 20.55 -15.90
N ASP A 4 35.42 19.41 -15.19
CA ASP A 4 34.40 18.38 -15.41
C ASP A 4 33.01 18.94 -15.06
N THR A 5 32.35 19.49 -16.08
CA THR A 5 30.98 20.03 -16.02
C THR A 5 29.91 18.93 -16.06
N SER A 6 30.29 17.65 -16.09
CA SER A 6 29.33 16.54 -16.18
C SER A 6 28.63 16.22 -14.85
N THR A 7 29.26 16.56 -13.72
CA THR A 7 28.83 16.22 -12.36
C THR A 7 27.56 16.97 -11.91
N PRO A 8 27.41 18.29 -12.13
CA PRO A 8 26.18 19.02 -11.80
C PRO A 8 24.97 18.58 -12.64
N SER A 9 25.20 18.24 -13.91
CA SER A 9 24.16 17.76 -14.84
C SER A 9 23.66 16.36 -14.46
N LYS A 10 24.59 15.44 -14.13
CA LYS A 10 24.27 14.10 -13.63
C LYS A 10 23.48 14.15 -12.31
N PHE A 11 23.90 15.00 -11.37
CA PHE A 11 23.21 15.20 -10.09
C PHE A 11 21.76 15.70 -10.29
N LYS A 12 21.56 16.75 -11.10
CA LYS A 12 20.22 17.28 -11.40
C LYS A 12 19.33 16.22 -12.06
N LYS A 13 19.88 15.41 -12.96
CA LYS A 13 19.17 14.30 -13.62
C LYS A 13 18.75 13.22 -12.62
N THR A 14 19.61 12.86 -11.67
CA THR A 14 19.31 11.89 -10.60
C THR A 14 18.21 12.42 -9.67
N LEU A 15 18.31 13.67 -9.23
CA LEU A 15 17.31 14.31 -8.37
C LEU A 15 15.93 14.33 -9.04
N MET A 16 15.86 14.68 -10.33
CA MET A 16 14.60 14.65 -11.09
C MET A 16 14.04 13.23 -11.21
N LYS A 17 14.89 12.22 -11.44
CA LYS A 17 14.45 10.81 -11.50
C LYS A 17 13.86 10.36 -10.15
N LEU A 18 14.50 10.67 -9.03
CA LEU A 18 14.01 10.33 -7.69
C LEU A 18 12.65 10.99 -7.41
N LYS A 19 12.53 12.31 -7.68
CA LYS A 19 11.24 13.03 -7.54
C LYS A 19 10.14 12.43 -8.43
N ARG A 20 10.48 12.00 -9.65
CA ARG A 20 9.53 11.32 -10.56
C ARG A 20 9.09 9.96 -10.00
N LYS A 21 10.03 9.13 -9.53
CA LYS A 21 9.74 7.83 -8.89
C LYS A 21 8.84 8.01 -7.66
N LYS A 22 9.17 8.99 -6.78
CA LYS A 22 8.34 9.35 -5.62
C LYS A 22 6.90 9.67 -6.01
N ARG A 23 6.70 10.47 -7.06
CA ARG A 23 5.36 10.82 -7.57
C ARG A 23 4.61 9.59 -8.07
N ILE A 24 5.28 8.67 -8.77
CA ILE A 24 4.68 7.43 -9.27
C ILE A 24 4.24 6.54 -8.09
N LEU A 25 5.12 6.33 -7.11
CA LEU A 25 4.80 5.54 -5.91
C LEU A 25 3.60 6.11 -5.14
N ARG A 26 3.50 7.43 -4.98
CA ARG A 26 2.33 8.07 -4.37
C ARG A 26 1.02 7.81 -5.14
N ARG A 27 1.08 7.83 -6.48
CA ARG A 27 -0.09 7.53 -7.32
C ARG A 27 -0.50 6.05 -7.21
N LEU A 28 0.48 5.14 -7.23
CA LEU A 28 0.24 3.71 -7.03
C LEU A 28 -0.37 3.44 -5.65
N LYS A 29 0.16 4.06 -4.58
CA LYS A 29 -0.40 3.98 -3.24
C LYS A 29 -1.86 4.42 -3.19
N LYS A 30 -2.20 5.53 -3.87
CA LYS A 30 -3.59 6.02 -3.94
C LYS A 30 -4.50 5.01 -4.62
N LYS A 31 -4.12 4.52 -5.80
CA LYS A 31 -4.90 3.51 -6.55
C LYS A 31 -5.09 2.23 -5.73
N LEU A 32 -4.04 1.77 -5.06
CA LEU A 32 -4.09 0.60 -4.20
C LEU A 32 -5.10 0.75 -3.05
N MET A 33 -5.21 1.95 -2.47
CA MET A 33 -6.21 2.24 -1.44
C MET A 33 -7.65 2.28 -2.00
N GLU A 34 -7.82 2.72 -3.25
CA GLU A 34 -9.11 2.64 -3.95
C GLU A 34 -9.50 1.17 -4.21
N ASP A 35 -8.57 0.35 -4.72
CA ASP A 35 -8.80 -1.08 -4.96
C ASP A 35 -9.16 -1.84 -3.67
N ILE A 36 -8.46 -1.56 -2.55
CA ILE A 36 -8.82 -2.13 -1.23
C ILE A 36 -10.23 -1.71 -0.82
N ARG A 37 -10.59 -0.43 -0.99
CA ARG A 37 -11.92 0.07 -0.64
C ARG A 37 -13.01 -0.62 -1.46
N ASP A 38 -12.78 -0.86 -2.74
CA ASP A 38 -13.74 -1.56 -3.60
C ASP A 38 -13.96 -3.01 -3.15
N ILE A 39 -12.90 -3.69 -2.71
CA ILE A 39 -13.00 -5.04 -2.12
C ILE A 39 -13.82 -5.01 -0.82
N GLU A 40 -13.61 -4.02 0.03
CA GLU A 40 -14.39 -3.85 1.27
C GLU A 40 -15.87 -3.60 0.99
N VAL A 41 -16.17 -2.73 0.03
CA VAL A 41 -17.56 -2.44 -0.37
C VAL A 41 -18.24 -3.70 -0.91
N ASP A 42 -17.58 -4.45 -1.80
CA ASP A 42 -18.06 -5.73 -2.32
C ASP A 42 -18.32 -6.75 -1.20
N TYR A 43 -17.42 -6.85 -0.22
CA TYR A 43 -17.61 -7.70 0.96
C TYR A 43 -18.85 -7.29 1.76
N LEU A 44 -19.05 -5.99 2.02
CA LEU A 44 -20.21 -5.50 2.77
C LEU A 44 -21.52 -5.76 2.03
N ILE A 45 -21.55 -5.54 0.72
CA ILE A 45 -22.72 -5.84 -0.14
C ILE A 45 -23.07 -7.33 -0.04
N LYS A 46 -22.08 -8.21 -0.23
CA LYS A 46 -22.28 -9.67 -0.11
C LYS A 46 -22.77 -10.07 1.28
N ARG A 47 -22.25 -9.43 2.34
CA ARG A 47 -22.66 -9.69 3.73
C ARG A 47 -24.12 -9.31 3.99
N ILE A 48 -24.59 -8.21 3.41
CA ILE A 48 -26.00 -7.78 3.49
C ILE A 48 -26.88 -8.77 2.72
N ALA A 49 -26.49 -9.13 1.50
CA ALA A 49 -27.24 -10.09 0.68
C ALA A 49 -27.41 -11.46 1.36
N ILE A 50 -26.33 -11.99 1.98
CA ILE A 50 -26.40 -13.24 2.76
C ILE A 50 -27.39 -13.11 3.91
N ARG A 51 -27.43 -11.97 4.60
CA ARG A 51 -28.37 -11.75 5.70
C ARG A 51 -29.81 -11.82 5.20
N GLN A 52 -30.10 -11.12 4.10
CA GLN A 52 -31.42 -11.10 3.48
C GLN A 52 -31.84 -12.50 3.01
N GLU A 53 -30.95 -13.25 2.33
CA GLU A 53 -31.23 -14.61 1.87
C GLU A 53 -31.60 -15.56 3.02
N ILE A 54 -30.99 -15.38 4.19
CA ILE A 54 -31.27 -16.17 5.39
C ILE A 54 -32.58 -15.76 6.04
N GLU A 55 -32.85 -14.45 6.14
CA GLU A 55 -34.13 -13.93 6.63
C GLU A 55 -35.29 -14.44 5.74
N ASP A 56 -35.12 -14.43 4.42
CA ASP A 56 -36.09 -14.96 3.46
C ASP A 56 -36.28 -16.49 3.61
N TYR A 57 -35.20 -17.22 3.84
CA TYR A 57 -35.24 -18.68 4.11
C TYR A 57 -35.98 -19.00 5.41
N GLU A 58 -35.72 -18.26 6.47
CA GLU A 58 -36.37 -18.43 7.78
C GLU A 58 -37.86 -18.08 7.71
N ALA A 59 -38.22 -17.04 6.96
CA ALA A 59 -39.62 -16.63 6.75
C ALA A 59 -40.41 -17.62 5.89
N ASN A 60 -39.79 -18.18 4.83
CA ASN A 60 -40.44 -19.10 3.90
C ASN A 60 -39.56 -20.29 3.52
N PRO A 61 -39.38 -21.30 4.39
CA PRO A 61 -38.48 -22.42 4.12
C PRO A 61 -38.87 -23.25 2.88
N SER A 62 -40.16 -23.28 2.54
CA SER A 62 -40.74 -24.08 1.46
C SER A 62 -40.37 -23.59 0.05
N THR A 63 -40.06 -22.29 -0.12
CA THR A 63 -39.60 -21.73 -1.40
C THR A 63 -38.15 -22.13 -1.69
N PHE A 64 -37.37 -22.47 -0.67
CA PHE A 64 -35.96 -22.83 -0.76
C PHE A 64 -35.72 -24.34 -0.61
N LYS A 65 -36.35 -25.15 -1.49
CA LYS A 65 -36.25 -26.62 -1.47
C LYS A 65 -34.82 -27.19 -1.40
N LYS A 66 -33.80 -26.46 -1.88
CA LYS A 66 -32.37 -26.86 -1.82
C LYS A 66 -31.72 -26.70 -0.44
N LEU A 67 -32.36 -25.93 0.45
CA LEU A 67 -31.87 -25.59 1.79
C LEU A 67 -32.68 -26.26 2.90
N VAL A 68 -33.86 -26.81 2.58
CA VAL A 68 -34.74 -27.55 3.51
C VAL A 68 -33.95 -28.60 4.30
N GLY A 69 -34.12 -28.58 5.63
CA GLY A 69 -33.46 -29.49 6.56
C GLY A 69 -32.05 -29.08 6.98
N LYS A 70 -31.51 -27.97 6.46
CA LYS A 70 -30.26 -27.37 6.95
C LYS A 70 -30.56 -26.29 7.98
N ASP A 71 -29.79 -26.31 9.06
CA ASP A 71 -29.78 -25.28 10.09
C ASP A 71 -29.35 -23.93 9.49
N SER A 72 -30.22 -22.91 9.63
CA SER A 72 -29.99 -21.56 9.10
C SER A 72 -28.74 -20.93 9.70
N HIS A 73 -28.45 -21.22 10.98
CA HIS A 73 -27.26 -20.74 11.66
C HIS A 73 -25.97 -21.28 11.02
N THR A 74 -25.94 -22.58 10.73
CA THR A 74 -24.82 -23.22 10.04
C THR A 74 -24.63 -22.71 8.61
N LEU A 75 -25.72 -22.49 7.87
CA LEU A 75 -25.68 -21.90 6.52
C LEU A 75 -25.11 -20.48 6.55
N ARG A 76 -25.58 -19.66 7.49
CA ARG A 76 -25.06 -18.30 7.76
C ARG A 76 -23.57 -18.31 8.00
N LEU A 77 -23.13 -19.15 8.93
CA LEU A 77 -21.75 -19.19 9.37
C LEU A 77 -20.81 -19.63 8.24
N LYS A 78 -21.23 -20.61 7.41
CA LYS A 78 -20.48 -21.04 6.24
C LYS A 78 -20.39 -19.96 5.17
N ALA A 79 -21.49 -19.29 4.85
CA ALA A 79 -21.52 -18.23 3.85
C ALA A 79 -20.66 -17.03 4.27
N LEU A 80 -20.79 -16.59 5.53
CA LEU A 80 -20.00 -15.51 6.11
C LEU A 80 -18.50 -15.84 6.12
N LYS A 81 -18.11 -17.04 6.58
CA LYS A 81 -16.71 -17.47 6.57
C LYS A 81 -16.12 -17.48 5.15
N LYS A 82 -16.92 -17.87 4.15
CA LYS A 82 -16.47 -17.88 2.74
C LYS A 82 -16.16 -16.47 2.24
N ILE A 83 -17.06 -15.50 2.46
CA ILE A 83 -16.85 -14.12 1.97
C ILE A 83 -15.76 -13.40 2.77
N GLU A 84 -15.58 -13.73 4.05
CA GLU A 84 -14.50 -13.19 4.88
C GLU A 84 -13.13 -13.70 4.42
N LYS A 85 -13.02 -15.00 4.14
CA LYS A 85 -11.80 -15.59 3.56
C LYS A 85 -11.49 -15.00 2.18
N ASP A 86 -12.49 -14.80 1.33
CA ASP A 86 -12.32 -14.17 0.01
C ASP A 86 -11.79 -12.74 0.14
N ARG A 87 -12.42 -11.92 1.01
CA ARG A 87 -11.95 -10.57 1.33
C ARG A 87 -10.48 -10.58 1.77
N GLU A 88 -10.14 -11.42 2.75
CA GLU A 88 -8.78 -11.48 3.29
C GLU A 88 -7.75 -11.89 2.24
N THR A 89 -8.06 -12.93 1.45
CA THR A 89 -7.20 -13.42 0.37
C THR A 89 -6.97 -12.34 -0.68
N ARG A 90 -7.99 -11.53 -0.99
CA ARG A 90 -7.89 -10.43 -1.95
C ARG A 90 -7.11 -9.24 -1.37
N ILE A 91 -7.33 -8.85 -0.12
CA ILE A 91 -6.70 -7.66 0.50
C ILE A 91 -5.22 -7.90 0.84
N LYS A 92 -4.86 -9.11 1.28
CA LYS A 92 -3.50 -9.45 1.71
C LYS A 92 -2.39 -9.00 0.73
N PRO A 93 -2.43 -9.35 -0.58
CA PRO A 93 -1.40 -8.93 -1.52
C PRO A 93 -1.34 -7.40 -1.69
N TYR A 94 -2.47 -6.69 -1.62
CA TYR A 94 -2.45 -5.22 -1.66
C TYR A 94 -1.76 -4.64 -0.43
N ASN A 95 -1.97 -5.21 0.77
CA ASN A 95 -1.25 -4.76 1.96
C ASN A 95 0.26 -4.98 1.85
N GLU A 96 0.70 -6.12 1.30
CA GLU A 96 2.12 -6.41 1.06
C GLU A 96 2.72 -5.39 0.07
N ILE A 97 2.03 -5.09 -1.04
CA ILE A 97 2.46 -4.07 -2.00
C ILE A 97 2.49 -2.68 -1.36
N ARG A 98 1.51 -2.35 -0.51
CA ARG A 98 1.46 -1.08 0.22
C ARG A 98 2.66 -0.89 1.12
N GLU A 99 3.06 -1.94 1.84
CA GLU A 99 4.26 -1.92 2.68
C GLU A 99 5.53 -1.72 1.86
N GLN A 100 5.67 -2.41 0.72
CA GLN A 100 6.78 -2.21 -0.20
C GLN A 100 6.83 -0.78 -0.76
N ILE A 101 5.68 -0.21 -1.13
CA ILE A 101 5.60 1.18 -1.60
C ILE A 101 6.01 2.15 -0.49
N ASN A 102 5.61 1.90 0.76
CA ASN A 102 6.01 2.75 1.89
C ASN A 102 7.53 2.71 2.09
N LYS A 103 8.13 1.51 2.13
CA LYS A 103 9.59 1.35 2.24
C LYS A 103 10.32 2.11 1.13
N LEU A 104 9.89 1.96 -0.12
CA LEU A 104 10.49 2.68 -1.25
C LEU A 104 10.31 4.20 -1.18
N LEU A 105 9.23 4.68 -0.57
CA LEU A 105 9.03 6.11 -0.34
C LEU A 105 9.98 6.64 0.72
N ASP A 106 10.18 5.88 1.80
CA ASP A 106 11.08 6.22 2.88
C ASP A 106 12.55 6.21 2.38
N ASP A 107 12.97 5.17 1.65
CA ASP A 107 14.30 5.08 1.04
C ASP A 107 14.59 6.28 0.11
N ILE A 108 13.60 6.70 -0.68
CA ILE A 108 13.72 7.87 -1.56
C ILE A 108 13.86 9.15 -0.73
N ASP A 109 13.17 9.25 0.40
CA ASP A 109 13.19 10.45 1.23
C ASP A 109 14.51 10.58 1.98
N GLU A 110 15.06 9.47 2.49
CA GLU A 110 16.41 9.40 3.03
C GLU A 110 17.45 9.80 1.97
N THR A 111 17.39 9.18 0.78
CA THR A 111 18.30 9.51 -0.33
C THR A 111 18.21 10.99 -0.72
N LEU A 112 17.00 11.55 -0.74
CA LEU A 112 16.81 12.97 -1.05
C LEU A 112 17.39 13.86 0.04
N MET A 113 17.26 13.51 1.33
CA MET A 113 17.87 14.26 2.42
C MET A 113 19.40 14.24 2.33
N GLU A 114 20.01 13.08 2.07
CA GLU A 114 21.46 12.96 1.90
C GLU A 114 21.97 13.82 0.72
N LEU A 115 21.26 13.79 -0.40
CA LEU A 115 21.63 14.54 -1.60
C LEU A 115 21.40 16.06 -1.47
N THR A 116 20.53 16.50 -0.55
CA THR A 116 20.16 17.92 -0.41
C THR A 116 20.69 18.59 0.86
N SER A 117 21.23 17.83 1.81
CA SER A 117 21.84 18.37 3.02
C SER A 117 23.22 18.98 2.73
N PRO A 118 23.43 20.29 2.95
CA PRO A 118 24.73 20.91 2.78
C PRO A 118 25.60 20.62 4.01
N GLY A 119 26.30 19.47 4.07
CA GLY A 119 26.80 19.03 5.39
C GLY A 119 27.95 18.04 5.51
N SER A 120 28.50 17.44 4.47
CA SER A 120 29.78 16.68 4.59
C SER A 120 30.95 17.48 4.02
N LYS A 121 31.08 18.75 4.43
CA LYS A 121 32.38 19.41 4.37
C LYS A 121 33.26 18.72 5.41
N VAL A 122 34.24 17.96 4.91
CA VAL A 122 35.41 17.50 5.67
C VAL A 122 35.85 18.63 6.61
N LYS A 123 35.77 18.40 7.92
CA LYS A 123 36.48 19.23 8.89
C LYS A 123 37.96 19.04 8.60
N LYS A 124 38.55 19.89 7.75
CA LYS A 124 39.99 20.10 7.77
C LYS A 124 40.23 20.88 9.05
N GLU A 125 40.68 20.19 10.09
CA GLU A 125 41.35 20.82 11.22
C GLU A 125 42.53 21.61 10.63
N PHE A 126 42.33 22.92 10.51
CA PHE A 126 43.40 23.84 10.21
C PHE A 126 44.15 24.06 11.53
N ASN A 127 45.27 23.39 11.69
CA ASN A 127 46.22 23.68 12.76
C ASN A 127 47.19 24.75 12.22
N PRO A 128 47.08 26.02 12.62
CA PRO A 128 48.05 27.03 12.20
C PRO A 128 49.43 26.68 12.79
N PRO A 129 50.52 26.86 12.03
CA PRO A 129 51.87 26.64 12.55
C PRO A 129 52.19 27.70 13.61
N GLU A 130 52.61 27.24 14.79
CA GLU A 130 53.20 28.10 15.81
C GLU A 130 54.52 28.66 15.26
N PHE A 131 54.55 29.97 15.01
CA PHE A 131 55.79 30.68 14.76
C PHE A 131 56.50 30.91 16.09
N ARG A 132 57.71 30.36 16.21
CA ARG A 132 58.67 30.61 17.29
C ARG A 132 59.27 32.00 17.18
#